data_AF-A0A645G2M2-F1
#
_entry.id   AF-A0A645G2M2-F1
#
_cell.length_a   1.000
_cell.length_b   1.000
_cell.length_c   1.000
_cell.angle_alpha   90.00
_cell.angle_beta   90.00
_cell.angle_gamma   90.00
#
_symmetry.space_group_name_H-M   'P 1'
#
loop_
_entity.id
_entity.type
_entity.pdbx_description
1 polymer ?
#
loop_
_entity_poly.entity_id
_entity_poly.type
_entity_poly.pdbx_seq_one_letter_code
_entity_poly.pdbx_strand_id
1 'polypeptide(L)'
;MPYYLIEKRVGFRFAELTSDALTINGNRISGVSFEPDFLLPEEEFETLCGEDASRYVFLKDSDPALEAKLERCSKFGVPVVMGLTGVRNPSFFSTYPCVCVFTAVPGSEGEKSGRNVAHHAPLVSMEQLLKLF
;
A
#
# COMPACT_ATOMS: atom_id res chain seq x y z
N MET A 1 0.30 38.87 9.41
CA MET A 1 -0.85 37.95 9.20
C MET A 1 -0.40 36.56 9.61
N PRO A 2 -1.11 35.86 10.49
CA PRO A 2 -0.85 34.44 10.71
C PRO A 2 -1.27 33.67 9.46
N TYR A 3 -0.39 32.80 8.97
CA TYR A 3 -0.73 31.80 7.97
C TYR A 3 -0.41 30.43 8.55
N TYR A 4 -1.17 29.42 8.15
CA TYR A 4 -0.90 28.04 8.49
C TYR A 4 -0.12 27.42 7.32
N LEU A 5 1.01 26.78 7.63
CA LEU A 5 1.77 25.97 6.68
C LEU A 5 1.36 24.51 6.89
N ILE A 6 0.90 23.86 5.81
CA ILE A 6 0.62 22.42 5.79
C ILE A 6 1.63 21.80 4.82
N GLU A 7 2.59 21.07 5.35
CA GLU A 7 3.53 20.29 4.54
C GLU A 7 3.00 18.86 4.37
N LYS A 8 2.95 18.38 3.12
CA LYS A 8 2.50 17.03 2.82
C LYS A 8 3.42 16.40 1.78
N ARG A 9 3.94 15.22 2.09
CA ARG A 9 4.69 14.43 1.11
C ARG A 9 3.71 13.77 0.15
N VAL A 10 3.94 13.97 -1.15
CA VAL A 10 3.18 13.34 -2.22
C VAL A 10 4.13 12.58 -3.13
N GLY A 11 3.64 11.50 -3.73
CA GLY A 11 4.40 10.71 -4.70
C GLY A 11 3.51 10.36 -5.89
N PHE A 12 4.11 10.29 -7.07
CA PHE A 12 3.43 9.89 -8.29
C PHE A 12 3.77 8.44 -8.61
N ARG A 13 2.75 7.64 -8.91
CA ARG A 13 2.90 6.26 -9.35
C ARG A 13 1.83 5.88 -10.35
N PHE A 14 2.13 4.87 -11.15
CA PHE A 14 1.20 4.22 -12.06
C PHE A 14 1.12 2.74 -11.67
N ALA A 15 0.07 2.38 -10.93
CA ALA A 15 -0.20 1.00 -10.58
C ALA A 15 -1.15 0.42 -11.64
N GLU A 16 -0.70 -0.61 -12.34
CA GLU A 16 -1.52 -1.32 -13.32
C GLU A 16 -1.73 -2.75 -12.84
N LEU A 17 -2.99 -3.16 -12.85
CA LEU A 17 -3.39 -4.49 -12.48
C LEU A 17 -4.00 -5.16 -13.70
N THR A 18 -3.34 -6.21 -14.19
CA THR A 18 -3.84 -7.06 -15.28
C THR A 18 -4.33 -8.39 -14.72
N SER A 19 -4.81 -9.30 -15.58
CA SER A 19 -5.15 -10.66 -15.17
C SER A 19 -3.94 -11.49 -14.71
N ASP A 20 -2.73 -11.08 -15.12
CA ASP A 20 -1.52 -11.93 -15.05
C ASP A 20 -0.41 -11.32 -14.18
N ALA A 21 -0.49 -10.02 -13.90
CA ALA A 21 0.53 -9.30 -13.15
C ALA A 21 0.01 -8.00 -12.53
N LEU A 22 0.59 -7.66 -11.38
CA LEU A 22 0.64 -6.31 -10.84
C LEU A 22 1.94 -5.63 -11.31
N THR A 23 1.84 -4.46 -11.91
CA THR A 23 2.99 -3.62 -12.26
C THR A 23 2.88 -2.26 -11.57
N ILE A 24 4.01 -1.73 -11.14
CA ILE A 24 4.11 -0.39 -10.56
C ILE A 24 5.22 0.36 -11.31
N ASN A 25 4.85 1.48 -11.94
CA ASN A 25 5.74 2.27 -12.79
C ASN A 25 6.41 1.41 -13.89
N GLY A 26 5.68 0.45 -14.44
CA GLY A 26 6.18 -0.48 -15.46
C GLY A 26 7.01 -1.65 -14.92
N ASN A 27 7.33 -1.69 -13.62
CA ASN A 27 8.05 -2.81 -13.02
C ASN A 27 7.07 -3.86 -12.51
N ARG A 28 7.29 -5.12 -12.87
CA ARG A 28 6.49 -6.24 -12.33
C ARG A 28 6.80 -6.44 -10.86
N ILE A 29 5.75 -6.47 -10.06
CA ILE A 29 5.84 -6.78 -8.63
C ILE A 29 5.84 -8.30 -8.47
N SER A 30 6.80 -8.79 -7.70
CA SER A 30 6.91 -10.16 -7.23
C SER A 30 5.77 -10.47 -6.28
N GLY A 31 5.26 -11.69 -6.38
CA GLY A 31 4.18 -12.18 -5.52
C GLY A 31 4.52 -12.54 -4.11
N VAL A 32 5.80 -12.40 -3.77
CA VAL A 32 6.29 -12.68 -2.43
C VAL A 32 6.03 -11.45 -1.59
N SER A 33 5.12 -11.59 -0.62
CA SER A 33 4.98 -10.59 0.44
C SER A 33 6.28 -10.53 1.24
N PHE A 34 6.79 -9.32 1.41
CA PHE A 34 7.91 -9.02 2.27
C PHE A 34 7.37 -8.48 3.60
N GLU A 35 7.85 -9.02 4.71
CA GLU A 35 7.49 -8.61 6.07
C GLU A 35 8.69 -7.93 6.74
N PRO A 36 8.92 -6.62 6.49
CA PRO A 36 10.03 -5.92 7.11
C PRO A 36 9.82 -5.77 8.61
N ASP A 37 10.92 -5.83 9.35
CA ASP A 37 10.94 -5.30 10.70
C ASP A 37 10.98 -3.77 10.64
N PHE A 38 9.83 -3.16 10.95
CA PHE A 38 9.66 -1.71 10.98
C PHE A 38 10.35 -1.02 12.16
N LEU A 39 10.93 -1.78 13.09
CA LEU A 39 11.71 -1.26 14.21
C LEU A 39 13.20 -1.09 13.90
N LEU A 40 13.66 -1.61 12.74
CA LEU A 40 15.05 -1.47 12.33
C LEU A 40 15.47 0.01 12.25
N PRO A 41 16.75 0.32 12.44
CA PRO A 41 17.32 1.62 12.09
C PRO A 41 17.05 2.00 10.63
N GLU A 42 17.12 3.28 10.34
CA GLU A 42 16.77 3.80 9.01
C GLU A 42 17.65 3.21 7.90
N GLU A 43 18.96 3.20 8.11
CA GLU A 43 19.97 2.71 7.14
C GLU A 43 19.82 1.21 6.84
N GLU A 44 19.51 0.41 7.87
CA GLU A 44 19.29 -1.03 7.73
C GLU A 44 18.01 -1.32 6.95
N PHE A 45 16.95 -0.55 7.22
CA PHE A 45 15.69 -0.68 6.50
C PHE A 45 15.82 -0.26 5.04
N GLU A 46 16.57 0.81 4.74
CA GLU A 46 16.85 1.25 3.37
C GLU A 46 17.58 0.15 2.59
N THR A 47 18.61 -0.45 3.20
CA THR A 47 19.38 -1.56 2.60
C THR A 47 18.46 -2.75 2.28
N LEU A 48 17.63 -3.14 3.25
CA LEU A 48 16.68 -4.24 3.10
C LEU A 48 15.64 -3.96 1.98
N CYS A 49 15.16 -2.73 1.87
CA CYS A 49 14.24 -2.33 0.80
C CYS A 49 14.90 -2.33 -0.59
N GLY A 50 16.19 -2.00 -0.66
CA GLY A 50 16.95 -2.02 -1.91
C GLY A 50 17.12 -3.43 -2.48
N GLU A 51 17.34 -4.43 -1.62
CA GLU A 51 17.46 -5.84 -2.03
C GLU A 51 16.12 -6.42 -2.50
N ASP A 52 15.01 -5.92 -1.95
CA ASP A 52 13.65 -6.42 -2.16
C ASP A 52 12.76 -5.48 -2.99
N ALA A 53 13.34 -4.62 -3.83
CA ALA A 53 12.63 -3.58 -4.58
C ALA A 53 11.48 -4.09 -5.50
N SER A 54 11.43 -5.39 -5.80
CA SER A 54 10.33 -6.01 -6.55
C SER A 54 9.20 -6.55 -5.68
N ARG A 55 9.34 -6.61 -4.35
CA ARG A 55 8.34 -7.18 -3.44
C ARG A 55 7.34 -6.12 -2.96
N TYR A 56 6.28 -6.57 -2.29
CA TYR A 56 5.31 -5.70 -1.64
C TYR A 56 5.17 -6.04 -0.16
N VAL A 57 4.75 -5.07 0.64
CA VAL A 57 4.37 -5.28 2.04
C VAL A 57 2.87 -5.37 2.15
N PHE A 58 2.38 -6.36 2.90
CA PHE A 58 0.97 -6.47 3.24
C PHE A 58 0.70 -5.81 4.59
N LEU A 59 -0.18 -4.81 4.62
CA LEU A 59 -0.62 -4.14 5.85
C LEU A 59 -2.14 -4.20 5.99
N LYS A 60 -2.66 -4.14 7.21
CA LYS A 60 -4.10 -4.09 7.49
C LYS A 60 -4.48 -2.71 8.00
N ASP A 61 -5.65 -2.21 7.62
CA ASP A 61 -6.20 -0.93 8.09
C ASP A 61 -6.47 -0.89 9.61
N SER A 62 -6.56 -2.06 10.25
CA SER A 62 -6.71 -2.25 11.69
C SER A 62 -5.38 -2.20 12.48
N ASP A 63 -4.23 -2.05 11.82
CA ASP A 63 -2.93 -2.01 12.50
C ASP A 63 -2.79 -0.71 13.33
N PRO A 64 -2.50 -0.78 14.65
CA PRO A 64 -2.36 0.41 15.48
C PRO A 64 -1.17 1.30 15.09
N ALA A 65 -0.13 0.74 14.47
CA ALA A 65 1.07 1.45 14.01
C ALA A 65 1.04 1.76 12.50
N LEU A 66 -0.13 1.64 11.85
CA LEU A 66 -0.29 1.74 10.40
C LEU A 66 0.32 3.00 9.79
N GLU A 67 0.10 4.15 10.41
CA GLU A 67 0.55 5.44 9.87
C GLU A 67 2.06 5.53 9.81
N ALA A 68 2.74 5.19 10.90
CA ALA A 68 4.20 5.15 10.95
C ALA A 68 4.77 4.16 9.90
N LYS A 69 4.14 3.00 9.73
CA LYS A 69 4.54 2.01 8.71
C LYS A 69 4.35 2.57 7.30
N LEU A 70 3.22 3.21 7.02
CA LEU A 70 2.93 3.81 5.71
C LEU A 70 3.84 4.99 5.38
N GLU A 71 4.16 5.83 6.36
CA GLU A 71 5.14 6.91 6.20
C GLU A 71 6.51 6.36 5.85
N ARG A 72 6.93 5.30 6.56
CA ARG A 72 8.20 4.63 6.30
C ARG A 72 8.24 3.98 4.92
N CYS A 73 7.21 3.22 4.55
CA CYS A 73 7.09 2.65 3.19
C CYS A 73 7.08 3.73 2.11
N SER A 74 6.37 4.84 2.33
CA SER A 74 6.33 5.97 1.38
C SER A 74 7.70 6.64 1.23
N LYS A 75 8.47 6.75 2.31
CA LYS A 75 9.82 7.32 2.31
C LYS A 75 10.80 6.48 1.48
N PHE A 76 10.72 5.15 1.59
CA PHE A 76 11.64 4.21 0.93
C PHE A 76 11.10 3.63 -0.39
N GLY A 77 9.93 4.10 -0.85
CA GLY A 77 9.36 3.66 -2.13
C GLY A 77 8.87 2.21 -2.13
N VAL A 78 8.53 1.65 -0.97
CA VAL A 78 8.09 0.25 -0.83
C VAL A 78 6.61 0.14 -1.19
N PRO A 79 6.23 -0.71 -2.17
CA PRO A 79 4.83 -0.96 -2.49
C PRO A 79 4.07 -1.60 -1.33
N VAL A 80 2.86 -1.12 -1.07
CA VAL A 80 1.96 -1.66 -0.04
C VAL A 80 0.66 -2.16 -0.66
N VAL A 81 0.31 -3.40 -0.30
CA VAL A 81 -1.03 -3.95 -0.46
C VAL A 81 -1.77 -3.76 0.86
N MET A 82 -2.90 -3.06 0.79
CA MET A 82 -3.68 -2.69 1.97
C MET A 82 -4.91 -3.60 2.13
N GLY A 83 -4.92 -4.39 3.18
CA GLY A 83 -6.06 -5.18 3.63
C GLY A 83 -7.10 -4.31 4.34
N LEU A 84 -8.26 -4.13 3.73
CA LEU A 84 -9.38 -3.39 4.29
C LEU A 84 -10.26 -4.30 5.15
N THR A 85 -10.42 -3.93 6.42
CA THR A 85 -11.37 -4.56 7.36
C THR A 85 -12.64 -3.73 7.55
N GLY A 86 -12.60 -2.44 7.17
CA GLY A 86 -13.70 -1.49 7.32
C GLY A 86 -13.49 -0.49 8.46
N VAL A 87 -12.33 -0.53 9.12
CA VAL A 87 -11.96 0.41 10.19
C VAL A 87 -11.67 1.80 9.61
N ARG A 88 -11.01 1.88 8.46
CA ARG A 88 -10.66 3.14 7.80
C ARG A 88 -11.34 3.27 6.44
N ASN A 89 -11.65 4.51 6.07
CA ASN A 89 -12.13 4.82 4.72
C ASN A 89 -10.94 4.82 3.72
N PRO A 90 -11.08 4.27 2.50
CA PRO A 90 -10.06 4.31 1.46
C PRO A 90 -9.44 5.69 1.19
N SER A 91 -10.21 6.77 1.37
CA SER A 91 -9.72 8.15 1.21
C SER A 91 -8.58 8.49 2.16
N PHE A 92 -8.50 7.83 3.31
CA PHE A 92 -7.37 7.93 4.25
C PHE A 92 -6.03 7.63 3.56
N PHE A 93 -6.02 6.64 2.67
CA PHE A 93 -4.79 6.16 2.02
C PHE A 93 -4.35 7.01 0.83
N SER A 94 -5.18 7.97 0.39
CA SER A 94 -4.86 8.87 -0.73
C SER A 94 -3.58 9.69 -0.50
N THR A 95 -3.17 9.84 0.76
CA THR A 95 -1.99 10.61 1.16
C THR A 95 -0.71 9.78 1.17
N TYR A 96 -0.82 8.45 1.00
CA TYR A 96 0.30 7.53 1.09
C TYR A 96 0.61 6.93 -0.28
N PRO A 97 1.63 7.45 -0.97
CA PRO A 97 1.92 7.00 -2.33
C PRO A 97 2.40 5.55 -2.39
N CYS A 98 2.78 4.92 -1.29
CA CYS A 98 3.12 3.50 -1.27
C CYS A 98 1.90 2.57 -1.46
N VAL A 99 0.66 3.01 -1.18
CA VAL A 99 -0.52 2.13 -1.21
C VAL A 99 -0.97 1.88 -2.64
N CYS A 100 -0.66 0.72 -3.20
CA CYS A 100 -0.84 0.47 -4.64
C CYS A 100 -2.06 -0.40 -4.96
N VAL A 101 -2.49 -1.24 -4.02
CA VAL A 101 -3.60 -2.18 -4.20
C VAL A 101 -4.37 -2.29 -2.90
N PHE A 102 -5.70 -2.32 -2.99
CA PHE A 102 -6.57 -2.72 -1.88
C PHE A 102 -6.97 -4.17 -2.02
N THR A 103 -7.02 -4.87 -0.89
CA THR A 103 -7.61 -6.20 -0.80
C THR A 103 -8.61 -6.26 0.33
N ALA A 104 -9.71 -6.96 0.10
CA ALA A 104 -10.75 -7.16 1.10
C ALA A 104 -11.34 -8.55 0.98
N VAL A 105 -11.90 -9.04 2.09
CA VAL A 105 -12.64 -10.30 2.08
C VAL A 105 -13.99 -10.07 1.37
N PRO A 106 -14.41 -10.94 0.44
CA PRO A 106 -15.72 -10.81 -0.22
C PRO A 106 -16.86 -10.75 0.80
N GLY A 107 -17.76 -9.79 0.63
CA GLY A 107 -18.90 -9.51 1.51
C GLY A 107 -18.56 -8.71 2.78
N SER A 108 -17.28 -8.42 3.06
CA SER A 108 -16.87 -7.68 4.25
C SER A 108 -17.21 -6.18 4.18
N GLU A 109 -17.24 -5.52 5.34
CA GLU A 109 -17.33 -4.06 5.42
C GLU A 109 -16.16 -3.36 4.72
N GLY A 110 -14.96 -3.96 4.76
CA GLY A 110 -13.80 -3.50 3.99
C GLY A 110 -14.06 -3.48 2.48
N GLU A 111 -14.71 -4.51 1.93
CA GLU A 111 -15.04 -4.57 0.50
C GLU A 111 -16.06 -3.48 0.12
N LYS A 112 -17.13 -3.33 0.92
CA LYS A 112 -18.15 -2.30 0.70
C LYS A 112 -17.51 -0.90 0.72
N SER A 113 -16.63 -0.65 1.68
CA SER A 113 -15.88 0.60 1.79
C SER A 113 -15.00 0.84 0.56
N GLY A 114 -14.25 -0.17 0.11
CA GLY A 114 -13.38 -0.09 -1.07
C GLY A 114 -14.13 0.17 -2.38
N ARG A 115 -15.28 -0.48 -2.60
CA ARG A 115 -16.09 -0.31 -3.83
C ARG A 115 -16.72 1.07 -3.97
N ASN A 116 -17.00 1.74 -2.85
CA ASN A 116 -17.66 3.05 -2.83
C ASN A 116 -16.72 4.22 -3.17
N VAL A 117 -15.41 3.98 -3.30
CA VAL A 117 -14.41 5.01 -3.59
C VAL A 117 -13.70 4.67 -4.89
N ALA A 118 -14.28 5.07 -6.01
CA ALA A 118 -13.57 5.08 -7.29
C ALA A 118 -12.36 6.04 -7.16
N HIS A 119 -11.23 5.69 -7.80
CA HIS A 119 -10.16 6.60 -8.30
C HIS A 119 -8.72 6.50 -7.73
N HIS A 120 -8.38 5.72 -6.69
CA HIS A 120 -7.01 5.79 -6.12
C HIS A 120 -6.15 4.53 -6.18
N ALA A 121 -6.72 3.34 -6.02
CA ALA A 121 -6.03 2.07 -6.20
C ALA A 121 -7.05 0.96 -6.50
N PRO A 122 -6.69 -0.07 -7.29
CA PRO A 122 -7.59 -1.18 -7.58
C PRO A 122 -7.93 -1.98 -6.31
N LEU A 123 -9.17 -2.41 -6.21
CA LEU A 123 -9.64 -3.36 -5.19
C LEU A 123 -9.69 -4.76 -5.79
N VAL A 124 -9.04 -5.73 -5.14
CA VAL A 124 -9.04 -7.14 -5.51
C VAL A 124 -9.41 -8.03 -4.33
N SER A 125 -9.89 -9.23 -4.59
CA SER A 125 -9.95 -10.27 -3.56
C SER A 125 -8.55 -10.84 -3.27
N MET A 126 -8.37 -11.42 -2.08
CA MET A 126 -7.11 -12.12 -1.75
C MET A 126 -6.83 -13.28 -2.72
N GLU A 127 -7.86 -13.99 -3.17
CA GLU A 127 -7.72 -15.06 -4.16
C GLU A 127 -7.24 -14.56 -5.52
N GLN A 128 -7.72 -13.39 -5.97
CA GLN A 128 -7.23 -12.76 -7.19
C GLN A 128 -5.79 -12.30 -7.01
N LEU A 129 -5.46 -11.70 -5.85
CA LEU A 129 -4.08 -11.29 -5.55
C LEU A 129 -3.12 -12.49 -5.61
N LEU A 130 -3.48 -13.61 -4.99
CA LEU A 130 -2.69 -14.84 -4.99
C LEU A 130 -2.56 -15.50 -6.37
N LYS A 131 -3.43 -15.20 -7.33
CA LYS A 131 -3.35 -15.72 -8.70
C LYS A 131 -2.42 -14.92 -9.60
N LEU A 132 -2.06 -13.69 -9.21
CA LEU A 132 -1.18 -12.81 -9.98
C LEU A 132 0.32 -13.14 -9.81
N PHE A 133 0.59 -14.18 -9.02
CA PHE A 133 1.81 -14.44 -8.28
C PHE A 133 2.09 -15.94 -8.25
#